data_AF-A0A151TH32-F1
#
_entry.id   AF-A0A151TH32-F1
#
_cell.length_a   1.000
_cell.length_b   1.000
_cell.length_c   1.000
_cell.angle_alpha   90.00
_cell.angle_beta   90.00
_cell.angle_gamma   90.00
#
_symmetry.space_group_name_H-M   'P 1'
#
loop_
_entity.id
_entity.type
_entity.pdbx_description
1 polymer ?
#
loop_
_entity_poly.entity_id
_entity_poly.type
_entity_poly.pdbx_seq_one_letter_code
_entity_poly.pdbx_strand_id
1 'polypeptide(L)' 'MQMVHLPRKFCDDIDHICRNFLWGDFDDHKNIHAVEWDEICRPKEGGLGLRKRKDVNDTFMIKNCWSILTQPEKP' A
#
# COMPACT_ATOMS: atom_id res chain seq x y z
N MET A 1 15.49 -3.48 0.37
CA MET A 1 14.93 -2.11 0.44
C MET A 1 14.37 -1.76 -0.93
N GLN A 2 13.24 -1.07 -1.00
CA GLN A 2 12.76 -0.56 -2.27
C GLN A 2 13.66 0.60 -2.71
N MET A 3 14.26 0.52 -3.90
CA MET A 3 15.22 1.52 -4.39
C MET A 3 14.61 2.53 -5.37
N VAL A 4 13.48 2.19 -5.98
CA VAL A 4 12.86 2.96 -7.05
C VAL A 4 11.41 3.27 -6.68
N HIS A 5 10.93 4.45 -7.06
CA HIS A 5 9.51 4.80 -6.92
C HIS A 5 8.69 3.97 -7.91
N LEU A 6 7.74 3.19 -7.39
CA LEU A 6 6.94 2.28 -8.21
C LEU A 6 5.89 3.05 -9.03
N PRO A 7 5.61 2.64 -10.29
CA PRO A 7 4.53 3.23 -11.06
C PRO A 7 3.18 3.12 -10.35
N ARG A 8 2.37 4.17 -10.47
CA ARG A 8 1.05 4.27 -9.81
C ARG A 8 0.15 3.06 -10.09
N LYS A 9 0.14 2.60 -11.34
CA LYS A 9 -0.65 1.43 -11.77
C LYS A 9 -0.25 0.16 -11.03
N PHE A 10 1.05 -0.05 -10.83
CA PHE A 10 1.54 -1.23 -10.11
C PHE A 10 1.10 -1.22 -8.63
N CYS A 11 1.11 -0.05 -7.99
CA CYS A 11 0.55 0.09 -6.64
C CYS A 11 -0.96 -0.19 -6.62
N ASP A 12 -1.69 0.28 -7.62
CA ASP A 12 -3.14 0.03 -7.76
C ASP A 12 -3.43 -1.47 -7.96
N ASP A 13 -2.61 -2.18 -8.75
CA ASP A 13 -2.74 -3.62 -8.98
C ASP A 13 -2.52 -4.41 -7.68
N ILE A 14 -1.57 -4.01 -6.82
CA ILE A 14 -1.36 -4.65 -5.52
C ILE A 14 -2.57 -4.39 -4.59
N ASP A 15 -3.03 -3.14 -4.51
CA ASP A 15 -4.20 -2.81 -3.70
C ASP A 15 -5.44 -3.57 -4.20
N HIS A 16 -5.58 -3.80 -5.52
CA HIS A 16 -6.62 -4.63 -6.11
C HIS A 16 -6.53 -6.09 -5.66
N ILE A 17 -5.34 -6.70 -5.68
CA ILE A 17 -5.14 -8.07 -5.15
C ILE A 17 -5.54 -8.15 -3.67
N CYS A 18 -5.16 -7.15 -2.86
CA CYS A 18 -5.52 -7.11 -1.45
C CYS A 18 -7.03 -6.95 -1.23
N ARG A 19 -7.71 -6.11 -2.04
CA ARG A 19 -9.18 -5.95 -2.02
C ARG A 19 -9.87 -7.26 -2.37
N ASN A 20 -9.40 -7.93 -3.41
CA ASN A 20 -9.97 -9.20 -3.86
C ASN A 20 -9.83 -10.27 -2.79
N PHE A 21 -8.66 -10.37 -2.16
CA PHE A 21 -8.46 -11.27 -1.03
C PHE A 21 -9.40 -10.94 0.14
N LEU A 22 -9.54 -9.67 0.50
CA LEU A 22 -10.38 -9.25 1.62
C LEU A 22 -11.86 -9.57 1.41
N TRP A 23 -12.36 -9.34 0.19
CA TRP A 23 -13.76 -9.55 -0.16
C TRP A 23 -14.06 -10.90 -0.79
N GLY A 24 -13.05 -11.78 -0.92
CA GLY A 24 -13.19 -13.10 -1.53
C GLY A 24 -13.59 -13.05 -3.00
N ASP A 25 -13.17 -12.01 -3.73
CA ASP A 25 -13.37 -11.88 -5.17
C ASP A 25 -12.39 -12.81 -5.91
N PHE A 26 -12.92 -13.88 -6.47
CA PHE A 26 -12.21 -14.83 -7.33
C PHE A 26 -12.94 -14.93 -8.67
N ASP A 27 -12.26 -15.37 -9.74
CA ASP A 27 -12.67 -15.23 -11.16
C ASP A 27 -14.16 -15.47 -11.48
N ASP A 28 -14.86 -16.33 -10.73
CA ASP A 28 -16.26 -16.70 -10.97
C ASP A 28 -17.28 -16.04 -10.03
N HIS A 29 -16.84 -15.35 -8.97
CA HIS A 29 -17.69 -14.78 -7.94
C HIS A 29 -17.25 -13.36 -7.56
N LYS A 30 -18.07 -12.39 -7.95
CA LYS A 30 -17.96 -11.00 -7.49
C LYS A 30 -18.83 -10.78 -6.26
N ASN A 31 -18.20 -10.52 -5.13
CA ASN A 31 -18.81 -10.12 -3.88
C ASN A 31 -18.95 -8.60 -3.81
N ILE A 32 -19.90 -8.15 -3.01
CA ILE A 32 -20.16 -6.72 -2.81
C ILE A 32 -19.04 -6.16 -1.92
N HIS A 33 -18.29 -5.19 -2.44
CA HIS A 33 -17.38 -4.36 -1.65
C HIS A 33 -18.20 -3.41 -0.77
N ALA A 34 -18.54 -3.85 0.44
CA ALA A 34 -19.43 -3.12 1.34
C ALA A 34 -18.82 -1.83 1.91
N VAL A 35 -17.49 -1.71 1.89
CA VAL A 35 -16.75 -0.58 2.47
C VAL A 35 -15.67 -0.12 1.48
N GLU A 36 -15.51 1.19 1.34
CA GLU A 36 -14.48 1.79 0.50
C GLU A 36 -13.07 1.38 0.99
N TRP A 37 -12.14 1.16 0.05
CA TRP A 37 -10.78 0.78 0.40
C TRP A 37 -10.06 1.80 1.30
N ASP A 38 -10.38 3.07 1.10
CA ASP A 38 -9.79 4.17 1.87
C ASP A 38 -10.22 4.12 3.34
N GLU A 39 -11.45 3.71 3.63
CA GLU A 39 -11.95 3.48 4.99
C GLU A 39 -11.28 2.28 5.64
N ILE A 40 -11.10 1.20 4.88
CA ILE A 40 -10.38 0.01 5.33
C ILE A 40 -8.93 0.32 5.71
N CYS A 41 -8.28 1.19 4.93
CA CYS A 41 -6.90 1.60 5.17
C CYS A 41 -6.72 2.59 6.33
N ARG A 42 -7.80 3.05 6.97
CA ARG A 42 -7.68 3.88 8.17
C ARG A 42 -6.99 3.11 9.30
N PRO A 43 -6.36 3.82 10.26
CA PRO A 43 -5.81 3.22 11.47
C PRO A 43 -6.83 2.33 12.20
N LYS A 44 -6.35 1.42 13.06
CA LYS A 44 -7.20 0.44 13.76
C LYS A 44 -8.26 1.05 14.70
N GLU A 45 -8.25 2.36 14.88
CA GLU A 45 -9.25 3.17 15.59
C GLU A 45 -10.50 3.44 14.71
N GLY A 46 -10.97 2.43 13.97
CA GLY A 46 -12.11 2.56 13.07
C GLY A 46 -11.93 1.94 11.68
N GLY A 47 -10.70 1.61 11.28
CA GLY A 47 -10.38 0.82 10.07
C GLY A 47 -9.69 -0.51 10.39
N LEU A 48 -9.20 -1.21 9.36
CA LEU A 48 -8.44 -2.46 9.52
C LEU A 48 -6.93 -2.22 9.72
N GLY A 49 -6.45 -0.98 9.56
CA GLY A 49 -5.03 -0.66 9.63
C GLY A 49 -4.22 -1.20 8.46
N LEU A 50 -4.88 -1.55 7.35
CA LEU A 50 -4.20 -1.86 6.09
C LEU A 50 -3.57 -0.59 5.52
N ARG A 51 -2.48 -0.73 4.77
CA ARG A 51 -1.78 0.42 4.20
C ARG A 51 -1.91 0.42 2.69
N LYS A 52 -2.38 1.53 2.13
CA LYS A 52 -2.38 1.76 0.68
C LYS A 52 -0.95 1.63 0.15
N ARG A 53 -0.75 0.94 -0.97
CA ARG A 53 0.62 0.76 -1.50
C ARG A 53 1.27 2.05 -1.94
N LYS A 54 0.50 3.04 -2.38
CA LYS A 54 1.01 4.36 -2.76
C LYS A 54 1.68 5.06 -1.58
N ASP A 55 0.97 5.17 -0.46
CA ASP A 55 1.48 5.81 0.75
C ASP A 55 2.76 5.12 1.26
N VAL A 56 2.80 3.79 1.15
CA VAL A 56 3.98 3.01 1.53
C VAL A 56 5.14 3.21 0.57
N ASN A 57 4.88 3.28 -0.74
CA ASN A 57 5.89 3.60 -1.78
C ASN A 57 6.53 4.97 -1.51
N ASP A 58 5.70 5.99 -1.26
CA ASP A 58 6.17 7.35 -0.96
C ASP A 58 6.96 7.39 0.36
N THR A 59 6.44 6.74 1.41
CA THR A 59 7.13 6.66 2.70
C THR A 59 8.48 5.96 2.58
N PHE A 60 8.60 4.92 1.75
CA PHE A 60 9.89 4.28 1.50
C PHE A 60 10.87 5.21 0.80
N MET A 61 10.43 5.99 -0.18
CA MET A 61 11.30 6.97 -0.84
C MET A 61 11.76 8.06 0.14
N ILE A 62 10.86 8.60 0.95
CA ILE A 62 11.20 9.59 1.99
C ILE A 62 12.20 9.00 2.99
N LYS A 63 11.98 7.76 3.44
CA LYS A 63 12.90 7.06 4.34
C LYS A 63 14.28 6.88 3.71
N ASN A 64 14.36 6.57 2.42
CA ASN A 64 15.63 6.45 1.71
C ASN A 64 16.34 7.80 1.62
N CYS A 65 15.64 8.86 1.21
CA CYS A 65 16.19 10.22 1.18
C CYS A 65 16.71 10.65 2.56
N TRP A 66 15.94 10.40 3.61
CA TRP A 66 16.34 10.67 4.99
C TRP A 66 17.59 9.89 5.39
N SER A 67 17.68 8.61 5.01
CA SER A 67 18.86 7.79 5.29
C SER A 67 20.11 8.32 4.58
N ILE A 68 19.99 8.80 3.34
CA ILE A 68 21.10 9.39 2.59
C ILE A 68 21.57 10.68 3.27
N LEU A 69 20.62 11.53 3.71
CA LEU A 69 20.93 12.81 4.36
C LEU A 69 21.57 12.64 5.74
N THR A 70 21.11 11.65 6.51
CA THR A 70 21.54 11.47 7.91
C THR A 70 22.72 10.52 8.07
N GLN A 71 22.97 9.65 7.08
CA GLN A 71 23.99 8.62 7.16
C GLN A 71 24.77 8.51 5.83
N PRO A 72 25.57 9.54 5.49
CA PRO A 72 26.32 9.58 4.24
C PRO A 72 27.42 8.50 4.13
N GLU A 73 27.83 7.90 5.26
CA GLU A 73 28.85 6.84 5.31
C GLU A 73 28.27 5.43 5.47
N LYS A 74 26.95 5.27 5.34
CA LYS A 74 26.39 3.92 5.19
C LYS A 74 26.85 3.35 3.85
N PRO A 75 27.47 2.15 3.83
CA PRO A 75 27.94 1.52 2.61
C PRO A 75 26.81 1.20 1.63
#